data_AF-A0A3D4JUS0-F1
#
_entry.id   AF-A0A3D4JUS0-F1
#
_cell.length_a   1.000
_cell.length_b   1.000
_cell.length_c   1.000
_cell.angle_alpha   90.00
_cell.angle_beta   90.00
_cell.angle_gamma   90.00
#
_symmetry.space_group_name_H-M   'P 1'
#
loop_
_entity.id
_entity.type
_entity.pdbx_description
1 polymer ?
#
loop_
_entity_poly.entity_id
_entity_poly.type
_entity_poly.pdbx_seq_one_letter_code
_entity_poly.pdbx_strand_id
1 'polypeptide(L)'
;VFQENGVPDSANSDIPSWEEFIEYAETLENYAQTLDINIRIKYDGWIQNNWKNALGRPITNWKATMKSAIPYMRDGNTEKSISVDNIPDITRPEV
;
A
#
# COMPACT_ATOMS: atom_id res chain seq x y z
N VAL A 1 -25.24 26.93 -10.18
CA VAL A 1 -23.90 26.49 -10.68
C VAL A 1 -22.94 26.73 -9.53
N PHE A 2 -22.63 25.70 -8.75
CA PHE A 2 -21.78 25.85 -7.56
C PHE A 2 -20.32 25.78 -8.01
N GLN A 3 -19.57 26.86 -7.76
CA GLN A 3 -18.18 26.99 -8.13
C GLN A 3 -17.31 26.11 -7.23
N GLU A 4 -16.36 25.46 -7.88
CA GLU A 4 -15.47 24.42 -7.39
C GLU A 4 -14.45 25.07 -6.46
N ASN A 5 -14.58 24.81 -5.15
CA ASN A 5 -13.61 25.26 -4.16
C ASN A 5 -12.39 24.33 -4.24
N GLY A 6 -11.44 24.69 -5.12
CA GLY A 6 -10.11 24.12 -5.15
C GLY A 6 -9.35 24.48 -3.88
N VAL A 7 -9.29 23.55 -2.94
CA VAL A 7 -8.35 23.58 -1.83
C VAL A 7 -6.95 23.33 -2.40
N PRO A 8 -5.95 24.20 -2.17
CA PRO A 8 -4.59 23.95 -2.60
C PRO A 8 -3.93 23.01 -1.58
N ASP A 9 -4.25 21.71 -1.65
CA ASP A 9 -3.53 20.70 -0.88
C ASP A 9 -2.15 20.52 -1.50
N SER A 10 -1.23 21.35 -1.03
CA SER A 10 0.16 21.42 -1.44
C SER A 10 0.91 20.20 -0.91
N ALA A 11 0.67 19.05 -1.54
CA ALA A 11 1.49 17.85 -1.44
C ALA A 11 1.28 17.03 -2.71
N ASN A 12 1.78 17.54 -3.85
CA ASN A 12 2.00 16.74 -5.06
C ASN A 12 3.01 15.63 -4.74
N SER A 13 2.56 14.60 -4.03
CA SER A 13 3.07 13.26 -4.24
C SER A 13 2.40 12.87 -5.55
N ASP A 14 3.11 12.98 -6.67
CA ASP A 14 2.64 12.48 -7.96
C ASP A 14 2.36 10.98 -7.82
N ILE A 15 1.13 10.67 -7.42
CA ILE A 15 0.61 9.32 -7.39
C ILE A 15 0.60 8.89 -8.86
N PRO A 16 1.43 7.91 -9.25
CA PRO A 16 1.48 7.46 -10.63
C PRO A 16 0.15 6.81 -10.98
N SER A 17 -0.22 6.86 -12.26
CA SER A 17 -1.28 6.01 -12.78
C SER A 17 -0.92 4.54 -12.61
N TRP A 18 -1.92 3.65 -12.57
CA TRP A 18 -1.69 2.21 -12.54
C TRP A 18 -0.76 1.73 -13.66
N GLU A 19 -0.94 2.26 -14.88
CA GLU A 19 -0.11 1.94 -16.04
C GLU A 19 1.37 2.29 -15.80
N GLU A 20 1.65 3.51 -15.34
CA GLU A 20 3.01 3.93 -15.01
C GLU A 20 3.62 3.09 -13.87
N PHE A 21 2.80 2.72 -12.89
CA PHE A 21 3.21 1.90 -11.75
C PHE A 21 3.62 0.49 -12.18
N ILE A 22 2.81 -0.16 -13.02
CA ILE A 22 3.11 -1.51 -13.51
C ILE A 22 4.23 -1.52 -14.54
N GLU A 23 4.29 -0.54 -15.45
CA GLU A 23 5.40 -0.41 -16.40
C GLU A 23 6.73 -0.31 -15.66
N TYR A 24 6.80 0.49 -14.58
CA TYR A 24 8.00 0.54 -13.77
C TYR A 24 8.30 -0.80 -13.08
N ALA A 25 7.27 -1.56 -12.68
CA ALA A 25 7.47 -2.87 -12.06
C ALA A 25 8.06 -3.86 -13.05
N GLU A 26 7.57 -3.88 -14.27
CA GLU A 26 8.06 -4.74 -15.36
C GLU A 26 9.54 -4.47 -15.67
N THR A 27 10.06 -3.25 -15.43
CA THR A 27 11.49 -2.96 -15.59
C THR A 27 12.38 -3.56 -14.50
N LEU A 28 11.82 -4.06 -13.40
CA LEU A 28 12.60 -4.61 -12.28
C LEU A 28 12.97 -6.07 -12.54
N GLU A 29 14.25 -6.42 -12.36
CA GLU A 29 14.74 -7.81 -12.53
C GLU A 29 14.04 -8.82 -11.60
N ASN A 30 13.52 -8.36 -10.47
CA ASN A 30 12.79 -9.19 -9.50
C ASN A 30 11.29 -9.28 -9.77
N TYR A 31 10.81 -8.67 -10.84
CA TYR A 31 9.43 -8.77 -11.27
C TYR A 31 9.12 -10.18 -11.81
N ALA A 32 7.87 -10.59 -11.64
CA ALA A 32 7.30 -11.77 -12.26
C ALA A 32 5.85 -11.47 -12.60
N GLN A 33 5.33 -11.97 -13.73
CA GLN A 33 3.91 -11.80 -14.10
C GLN A 33 2.94 -12.33 -13.02
N THR A 34 3.36 -13.30 -12.22
CA THR A 34 2.55 -13.77 -11.08
C THR A 34 2.37 -12.71 -9.98
N LEU A 35 3.16 -11.64 -9.99
CA LEU A 35 3.06 -10.51 -9.08
C LEU A 35 2.08 -9.45 -9.56
N ASP A 36 1.62 -9.44 -10.81
CA ASP A 36 0.68 -8.44 -11.34
C ASP A 36 -0.50 -8.20 -10.39
N ILE A 37 -1.13 -9.29 -9.96
CA ILE A 37 -2.27 -9.27 -9.05
C ILE A 37 -1.87 -8.70 -7.67
N ASN A 38 -0.71 -9.11 -7.15
CA ASN A 38 -0.21 -8.64 -5.85
C ASN A 38 0.15 -7.14 -5.89
N ILE A 39 0.78 -6.69 -6.98
CA ILE A 39 1.13 -5.29 -7.24
C ILE A 39 -0.14 -4.46 -7.35
N ARG A 40 -1.17 -4.97 -8.04
CA ARG A 40 -2.48 -4.31 -8.16
C ARG A 40 -3.16 -4.14 -6.80
N ILE A 41 -3.23 -5.20 -6.01
CA ILE A 41 -3.82 -5.17 -4.67
C ILE A 41 -3.06 -4.17 -3.79
N LYS A 42 -1.72 -4.16 -3.85
CA LYS A 42 -0.89 -3.25 -3.05
C LYS A 42 -1.09 -1.79 -3.46
N TYR A 43 -1.11 -1.52 -4.77
CA TYR A 43 -1.37 -0.19 -5.31
C TYR A 43 -2.74 0.33 -4.87
N ASP A 44 -3.78 -0.49 -5.02
CA ASP A 44 -5.14 -0.14 -4.58
C ASP A 44 -5.18 0.13 -3.07
N GLY A 45 -4.52 -0.71 -2.27
CA GLY A 45 -4.37 -0.50 -0.83
C GLY A 45 -3.71 0.83 -0.48
N TRP A 46 -2.65 1.24 -1.19
CA TRP A 46 -2.03 2.55 -0.98
C TRP A 46 -2.97 3.69 -1.38
N ILE A 47 -3.68 3.59 -2.50
CA ILE A 47 -4.68 4.60 -2.92
C ILE A 47 -5.77 4.75 -1.85
N GLN A 48 -6.35 3.64 -1.40
CA GLN A 48 -7.37 3.63 -0.33
C GLN A 48 -6.85 4.24 0.97
N ASN A 49 -5.56 4.05 1.28
CA ASN A 49 -4.89 4.64 2.45
C ASN A 49 -4.37 6.07 2.21
N ASN A 50 -4.90 6.80 1.22
CA ASN A 50 -4.46 8.16 0.88
C ASN A 50 -2.96 8.25 0.55
N TRP A 51 -2.46 7.24 -0.17
CA TRP A 51 -1.05 7.09 -0.58
C TRP A 51 -0.05 7.13 0.59
N LYS A 52 -0.42 6.47 1.68
CA LYS A 52 0.39 6.34 2.89
C LYS A 52 0.78 4.87 3.12
N ASN A 53 1.93 4.67 3.74
CA ASN A 53 2.34 3.35 4.19
C ASN A 53 1.58 2.92 5.47
N ALA A 54 1.80 1.69 5.92
CA ALA A 54 1.21 1.15 7.15
C ALA A 54 1.57 1.93 8.44
N LEU A 55 2.58 2.80 8.40
CA LEU A 55 2.98 3.69 9.50
C LEU A 55 2.36 5.09 9.39
N GLY A 56 1.42 5.30 8.46
CA GLY A 56 0.76 6.58 8.22
C GLY A 56 1.63 7.63 7.53
N ARG A 57 2.83 7.25 7.03
CA ARG A 57 3.73 8.17 6.32
C ARG A 57 3.39 8.23 4.83
N PRO A 58 3.33 9.42 4.22
CA PRO A 58 3.09 9.55 2.78
C PRO A 58 4.21 8.89 1.98
N ILE A 59 3.84 8.21 0.90
CA ILE A 59 4.78 7.53 0.00
C ILE A 59 5.27 8.55 -1.03
N THR A 60 6.34 9.27 -0.70
CA THR A 60 6.93 10.28 -1.60
C THR A 60 7.76 9.66 -2.71
N ASN A 61 8.43 8.54 -2.45
CA ASN A 61 9.29 7.85 -3.42
C ASN A 61 8.75 6.44 -3.69
N TRP A 62 7.61 6.38 -4.38
CA TRP A 62 6.88 5.13 -4.63
C TRP A 62 7.73 4.11 -5.41
N LYS A 63 8.61 4.55 -6.32
CA LYS A 63 9.52 3.67 -7.06
C LYS A 63 10.45 2.87 -6.15
N ALA A 64 11.08 3.53 -5.18
CA ALA A 64 11.94 2.87 -4.19
C ALA A 64 11.13 1.96 -3.25
N THR A 65 9.92 2.39 -2.90
CA THR A 65 8.99 1.61 -2.07
C THR A 65 8.57 0.34 -2.79
N MET A 66 8.25 0.42 -4.08
CA MET A 66 7.88 -0.72 -4.90
C MET A 66 9.08 -1.65 -5.13
N LYS A 67 10.25 -1.11 -5.50
CA LYS A 67 11.48 -1.91 -5.66
C LYS A 67 11.84 -2.70 -4.39
N SER A 68 11.66 -2.10 -3.22
CA SER A 68 11.85 -2.80 -1.95
C SER A 68 10.71 -3.76 -1.62
N ALA A 69 9.47 -3.49 -2.03
CA ALA A 69 8.32 -4.34 -1.75
C ALA A 69 8.20 -5.57 -2.67
N ILE A 70 8.59 -5.48 -3.96
CA ILE A 70 8.54 -6.56 -4.95
C ILE A 70 9.09 -7.91 -4.45
N PRO A 71 10.30 -8.00 -3.84
CA PRO A 71 10.79 -9.28 -3.32
C PRO A 71 9.91 -9.86 -2.20
N TYR A 72 9.22 -9.02 -1.42
CA TYR A 72 8.31 -9.43 -0.35
C TYR A 72 6.88 -9.69 -0.82
N MET A 73 6.55 -9.37 -2.09
CA MET A 73 5.23 -9.66 -2.68
C MET A 73 5.11 -11.12 -3.17
N ARG A 74 6.25 -11.82 -3.36
CA ARG A 74 6.29 -13.23 -3.80
C ARG A 74 5.72 -14.19 -2.75
N ASP A 75 5.95 -13.90 -1.48
CA ASP A 75 5.38 -14.63 -0.36
C ASP A 75 4.12 -13.89 0.07
N GLY A 76 2.97 -14.28 -0.49
CA GLY A 76 1.67 -13.58 -0.37
C GLY A 76 1.07 -13.49 1.04
N ASN A 77 1.80 -12.95 2.02
CA ASN A 77 1.35 -12.82 3.40
C ASN A 77 2.15 -11.77 4.21
N THR A 78 2.15 -10.50 3.81
CA THR A 78 2.72 -9.44 4.67
C THR A 78 1.87 -8.19 4.80
N GLU A 79 0.57 -8.33 4.64
CA GLU A 79 -0.37 -7.59 5.49
C GLU A 79 -1.14 -8.70 6.21
N LYS A 80 -0.58 -9.27 7.30
CA LYS A 80 -1.08 -8.94 8.64
C LYS A 80 -2.36 -8.11 8.56
N SER A 81 -3.44 -8.76 8.11
CA SER A 81 -4.63 -8.78 8.95
C SER A 81 -4.14 -9.09 10.36
N ILE A 82 -3.90 -8.04 11.14
CA ILE A 82 -4.09 -8.14 12.57
C ILE A 82 -5.59 -8.31 12.72
N SER A 83 -6.09 -9.50 12.34
CA SER A 83 -7.36 -9.99 12.80
C SER A 83 -7.20 -10.05 14.30
N VAL A 84 -7.85 -9.10 14.98
CA VAL A 84 -7.91 -8.96 16.44
C VAL A 84 -8.66 -10.17 17.07
N ASP A 85 -9.04 -11.16 16.26
CA ASP A 85 -9.76 -12.38 16.62
C ASP A 85 -9.02 -13.36 17.55
N ASN A 86 -7.80 -13.03 18.01
CA ASN A 86 -7.07 -13.84 19.01
C ASN A 86 -6.59 -13.01 20.21
N ILE A 87 -7.42 -12.12 20.74
CA ILE A 87 -7.22 -11.68 22.13
C ILE A 87 -7.87 -12.76 23.02
N PRO A 88 -7.09 -13.61 23.73
CA PRO A 88 -7.68 -14.48 24.73
C PRO A 88 -8.35 -13.61 25.79
N ASP A 89 -9.62 -13.88 26.05
CA ASP A 89 -10.40 -13.24 27.12
C ASP A 89 -9.65 -13.41 28.44
N ILE A 90 -9.03 -12.34 28.92
CA ILE A 90 -8.22 -12.36 30.14
C ILE A 90 -9.19 -12.32 31.32
N THR A 91 -9.76 -13.47 31.68
CA THR A 91 -10.49 -13.59 32.93
C THR A 91 -9.52 -13.45 34.10
N ARG A 92 -9.73 -12.41 34.92
CA ARG A 92 -9.04 -12.22 36.20
C ARG A 92 -9.45 -13.37 37.12
N PRO A 93 -8.53 -14.17 37.67
CA PRO A 93 -8.90 -15.20 38.64
C PRO A 93 -9.46 -14.53 39.89
N GLU A 94 -10.61 -15.00 40.37
CA GLU A 94 -11.15 -14.59 41.67
C GLU A 94 -10.22 -15.14 42.76
N VAL A 95 -9.82 -14.22 43.66
CA VAL A 95 -9.05 -14.52 44.87
C VAL A 95 -9.99 -14.83 46.03
#